data_AF-A0A3R7M7T4-F1
#
_entry.id   AF-A0A3R7M7T4-F1
#
_cell.length_a   1.000
_cell.length_b   1.000
_cell.length_c   1.000
_cell.angle_alpha   90.00
_cell.angle_beta   90.00
_cell.angle_gamma   90.00
#
_symmetry.space_group_name_H-M   'P 1'
#
loop_
_entity.id
_entity.type
_entity.pdbx_description
1 polymer ?
#
loop_
_entity_poly.entity_id
_entity_poly.type
_entity_poly.pdbx_seq_one_letter_code
_entity_poly.pdbx_strand_id
1 'polypeptide(L)'
;MSSHKPLLQLHIFSPLDYYRGSGGPQTVERKRWGTPVLKGFLKAGKQLGYDIIDPNAAEQIGFSEIDLTARNGQRWSTAEAYIKPAAQTRPNLHVLVDARVTQVIFNSNRRATGVRFLHHGKVKTALASREVVMSAGAIGSPHLLLLSGVGPAYHLKEHGIPVVVDLPGVGQNLQDHPNVPGLAWTVTKGSSFNYLTLANPKHVLDYVKNRQGPLTSPVGTEGNAWPPSPVGDPYWPEIQLAFVSGTPATDFGLVLPGTFRFRKELYHNFYKSILGKEGFSLVPLINRPKSRGSVTLRSRDPLADPLIDTNFLADPDDAAVLVRGVKFALEVGSAPALRQEHGAKFHDKLLPECAHNKPFSDAYWECYVRYFTHTSYHPAGTCKMAPESDPYSVVDHRLRLRGVTGLRVVDASIMPLVVSGNTNAAAIMIGERAADLVKEDWGVPVYG
;
A
#
# COMPACT_ATOMS: atom_id res chain seq x y z
N MET A 1 8.58 -3.30 -62.91
CA MET A 1 9.33 -3.86 -61.76
C MET A 1 9.86 -2.71 -60.92
N SER A 2 9.21 -2.42 -59.79
CA SER A 2 9.86 -1.70 -58.69
C SER A 2 9.11 -2.07 -57.42
N SER A 3 9.73 -2.93 -56.64
CA SER A 3 9.25 -3.41 -55.34
C SER A 3 9.69 -2.43 -54.27
N HIS A 4 8.76 -1.71 -53.65
CA HIS A 4 8.98 -1.08 -52.36
C HIS A 4 8.41 -1.97 -51.26
N LYS A 5 9.30 -2.74 -50.63
CA LYS A 5 9.04 -3.34 -49.32
C LYS A 5 9.05 -2.21 -48.28
N PRO A 6 8.06 -2.13 -47.38
CA PRO A 6 8.16 -1.22 -46.25
C PRO A 6 9.25 -1.74 -45.30
N LEU A 7 10.17 -0.84 -44.96
CA LEU A 7 11.19 -1.05 -43.93
C LEU A 7 10.48 -1.33 -42.60
N LEU A 8 10.71 -2.52 -42.04
CA LEU A 8 10.42 -2.78 -40.63
C LEU A 8 11.22 -1.75 -39.81
N GLN A 9 10.50 -0.81 -39.21
CA GLN A 9 11.03 0.05 -38.16
C GLN A 9 11.27 -0.84 -36.93
N LEU A 10 12.47 -1.40 -36.82
CA LEU A 10 12.95 -1.97 -35.57
C LEU A 10 12.89 -0.85 -34.52
N HIS A 11 11.84 -0.85 -33.70
CA HIS A 11 11.81 -0.08 -32.48
C HIS A 11 12.91 -0.66 -31.59
N ILE A 12 14.06 0.00 -31.58
CA ILE A 12 15.09 -0.23 -30.59
C ILE A 12 14.47 0.27 -29.28
N PHE A 13 13.91 -0.66 -28.50
CA PHE A 13 13.42 -0.37 -27.15
C PHE A 13 14.55 0.31 -26.38
N SER A 14 14.30 1.49 -25.83
CA SER A 14 15.21 2.04 -24.84
C SER A 14 15.23 1.09 -23.63
N PRO A 15 16.32 1.04 -22.84
CA PRO A 15 16.36 0.22 -21.63
C PRO A 15 15.18 0.47 -20.67
N LEU A 16 14.58 1.67 -20.70
CA LEU A 16 13.38 1.99 -19.92
C LEU A 16 12.11 1.33 -20.46
N ASP A 17 11.97 1.17 -21.79
CA ASP A 17 10.76 0.63 -22.41
C ASP A 17 10.58 -0.87 -22.13
N TYR A 18 11.65 -1.57 -21.72
CA TYR A 18 11.55 -2.95 -21.23
C TYR A 18 10.81 -3.04 -19.88
N TYR A 19 11.04 -2.08 -18.98
CA TYR A 19 10.46 -2.06 -17.64
C TYR A 19 9.15 -1.26 -17.56
N ARG A 20 8.87 -0.41 -18.55
CA ARG A 20 7.69 0.46 -18.57
C ARG A 20 6.85 0.24 -19.83
N GLY A 21 5.60 -0.19 -19.62
CA GLY A 21 4.61 -0.27 -20.68
C GLY A 21 3.96 1.08 -21.00
N SER A 22 3.47 1.22 -22.23
CA SER A 22 2.61 2.33 -22.67
C SER A 22 1.35 1.80 -23.36
N GLY A 23 0.30 2.63 -23.45
CA GLY A 23 -0.97 2.26 -24.09
C GLY A 23 -2.01 1.58 -23.17
N GLY A 24 -1.61 1.12 -21.99
CA GLY A 24 -2.52 0.57 -20.98
C GLY A 24 -3.47 1.62 -20.36
N PRO A 25 -4.59 1.17 -19.75
CA PRO A 25 -5.58 2.07 -19.17
C PRO A 25 -5.11 2.75 -17.87
N GLN A 26 -4.19 2.12 -17.15
CA GLN A 26 -3.63 2.64 -15.91
C GLN A 26 -2.48 3.61 -16.20
N THR A 27 -2.72 4.91 -16.03
CA THR A 27 -1.70 5.94 -16.21
C THR A 27 -0.84 6.11 -14.95
N VAL A 28 0.45 6.30 -15.18
CA VAL A 28 1.44 6.72 -14.19
C VAL A 28 2.16 7.96 -14.74
N GLU A 29 2.36 8.99 -13.93
CA GLU A 29 3.10 10.20 -14.30
C GLU A 29 4.10 10.61 -13.22
N ARG A 30 5.17 11.28 -13.64
CA ARG A 30 6.05 12.00 -12.72
C ARG A 30 5.28 13.16 -12.10
N LYS A 31 5.67 13.56 -10.88
CA LYS A 31 5.06 14.70 -10.20
C LYS A 31 5.17 15.98 -11.05
N ARG A 32 4.09 16.77 -11.06
CA ARG A 32 4.04 18.08 -11.71
C ARG A 32 4.56 19.22 -10.82
N TRP A 33 4.65 18.96 -9.52
CA TRP A 33 5.08 19.92 -8.51
C TRP A 33 5.90 19.19 -7.44
N GLY A 34 6.96 19.83 -6.95
CA GLY A 34 7.81 19.30 -5.88
C GLY A 34 8.44 20.43 -5.07
N THR A 35 8.87 20.11 -3.85
CA THR A 35 9.46 21.10 -2.94
C THR A 35 10.96 21.23 -3.15
N PRO A 36 11.58 22.37 -2.77
CA PRO A 36 13.03 22.51 -2.75
C PRO A 36 13.72 21.41 -1.93
N VAL A 37 13.15 20.99 -0.79
CA VAL A 37 13.76 20.00 0.09
C VAL A 37 13.84 18.59 -0.54
N LEU A 38 13.02 18.26 -1.55
CA LEU A 38 13.20 17.05 -2.34
C LEU A 38 14.55 17.02 -3.05
N LYS A 39 14.98 18.15 -3.64
CA LYS A 39 16.28 18.24 -4.30
C LYS A 39 17.41 18.03 -3.28
N GLY A 40 17.25 18.60 -2.08
CA GLY A 40 18.14 18.34 -0.94
C GLY A 40 18.20 16.85 -0.57
N PHE A 41 17.06 16.15 -0.53
CA PHE A 41 16.99 14.71 -0.25
C PHE A 41 17.72 13.87 -1.31
N LEU A 42 17.52 14.12 -2.61
CA LEU A 42 18.24 13.41 -3.67
C LEU A 42 19.75 13.70 -3.62
N LYS A 43 20.12 14.97 -3.38
CA LYS A 43 21.52 15.36 -3.23
C LYS A 43 22.17 14.73 -1.99
N ALA A 44 21.43 14.58 -0.89
CA ALA A 44 21.88 13.84 0.29
C ALA A 44 22.20 12.39 -0.05
N GLY A 45 21.36 11.71 -0.83
CA GLY A 45 21.65 10.37 -1.35
C GLY A 45 22.99 10.30 -2.08
N LYS A 46 23.23 11.23 -3.02
CA LYS A 46 24.51 11.31 -3.75
C LYS A 46 25.71 11.59 -2.84
N GLN A 47 25.55 12.45 -1.82
CA GLN A 47 26.61 12.72 -0.83
C GLN A 47 26.95 11.50 0.03
N LEU A 48 25.98 10.62 0.25
CA LEU A 48 26.15 9.35 0.95
C LEU A 48 26.60 8.21 0.03
N GLY A 49 26.88 8.48 -1.25
CA GLY A 49 27.38 7.51 -2.21
C GLY A 49 26.30 6.69 -2.93
N TYR A 50 25.03 7.09 -2.85
CA TYR A 50 23.93 6.41 -3.52
C TYR A 50 23.60 7.02 -4.89
N ASP A 51 23.10 6.20 -5.80
CA ASP A 51 22.56 6.65 -7.08
C ASP A 51 21.12 7.14 -6.98
N ILE A 52 20.73 7.96 -7.97
CA ILE A 52 19.33 8.31 -8.21
C ILE A 52 18.80 7.35 -9.25
N ILE A 53 17.81 6.55 -8.89
CA ILE A 53 17.36 5.38 -9.65
C ILE A 53 15.90 5.51 -10.08
N ASP A 54 15.51 4.66 -11.03
CA ASP A 54 14.12 4.29 -11.24
C ASP A 54 13.84 2.98 -10.49
N PRO A 55 13.16 3.02 -9.32
CA PRO A 55 13.01 1.85 -8.46
C PRO A 55 12.09 0.78 -9.05
N ASN A 56 11.34 1.12 -10.11
CA ASN A 56 10.48 0.19 -10.84
C ASN A 56 11.17 -0.43 -12.06
N ALA A 57 12.48 -0.21 -12.23
CA ALA A 57 13.28 -0.75 -13.33
C ALA A 57 14.31 -1.79 -12.82
N ALA A 58 15.51 -1.81 -13.40
CA ALA A 58 16.54 -2.81 -13.10
C ALA A 58 17.19 -2.69 -11.71
N GLU A 59 17.21 -1.48 -11.13
CA GLU A 59 17.96 -1.14 -9.92
C GLU A 59 16.97 -0.76 -8.81
N GLN A 60 17.12 -1.34 -7.62
CA GLN A 60 16.27 -1.04 -6.45
C GLN A 60 17.01 -0.31 -5.32
N ILE A 61 18.34 -0.38 -5.27
CA ILE A 61 19.14 0.28 -4.23
C ILE A 61 19.48 1.70 -4.67
N GLY A 62 19.06 2.70 -3.89
CA GLY A 62 19.29 4.10 -4.22
C GLY A 62 18.16 5.02 -3.78
N PHE A 63 18.19 6.23 -4.28
CA PHE A 63 17.23 7.30 -3.99
C PHE A 63 16.36 7.55 -5.21
N SER A 64 15.11 7.94 -5.03
CA SER A 64 14.24 8.26 -6.15
C SER A 64 13.16 9.28 -5.79
N GLU A 65 12.72 10.01 -6.80
CA GLU A 65 11.43 10.68 -6.76
C GLU A 65 10.30 9.68 -6.99
N ILE A 66 9.13 9.92 -6.40
CA ILE A 66 7.98 9.06 -6.64
C ILE A 66 7.37 9.25 -8.02
N ASP A 67 6.87 8.15 -8.55
CA ASP A 67 5.87 8.14 -9.60
C ASP A 67 4.47 8.16 -8.99
N LEU A 68 3.53 8.82 -9.66
CA LEU A 68 2.14 8.92 -9.23
C LEU A 68 1.23 8.13 -10.15
N THR A 69 0.33 7.37 -9.55
CA THR A 69 -0.88 6.88 -10.23
C THR A 69 -1.84 8.04 -10.48
N ALA A 70 -1.53 8.83 -11.51
CA ALA A 70 -2.19 10.07 -11.85
C ALA A 70 -2.23 10.28 -13.37
N ARG A 71 -3.16 11.13 -13.83
CA ARG A 71 -3.31 11.56 -15.21
C ARG A 71 -3.67 13.03 -15.23
N ASN A 72 -2.82 13.85 -15.84
CA ASN A 72 -3.04 15.29 -15.94
C ASN A 72 -3.23 15.94 -14.56
N GLY A 73 -2.37 15.60 -13.61
CA GLY A 73 -2.35 16.21 -12.27
C GLY A 73 -3.49 15.77 -11.35
N GLN A 74 -4.27 14.76 -11.75
CA GLN A 74 -5.37 14.21 -10.99
C GLN A 74 -5.12 12.75 -10.67
N ARG A 75 -5.59 12.30 -9.51
CA ARG A 75 -5.58 10.87 -9.15
C ARG A 75 -6.25 10.04 -10.25
N TRP A 76 -5.58 8.98 -10.68
CA TRP A 76 -6.09 8.07 -11.72
C TRP A 76 -6.35 6.69 -11.15
N SER A 77 -7.51 6.51 -10.50
CA SER A 77 -7.87 5.24 -9.86
C SER A 77 -8.20 4.15 -10.88
N THR A 78 -8.21 2.89 -10.44
CA THR A 78 -8.66 1.75 -11.26
C THR A 78 -10.13 1.88 -11.68
N ALA A 79 -10.96 2.59 -10.91
CA ALA A 79 -12.34 2.88 -11.30
C ALA A 79 -12.40 3.83 -12.51
N GLU A 80 -11.56 4.87 -12.55
CA GLU A 80 -11.47 5.79 -13.69
C GLU A 80 -10.80 5.12 -14.90
N ALA A 81 -9.79 4.26 -14.67
CA ALA A 81 -9.03 3.58 -15.71
C ALA A 81 -9.81 2.44 -16.38
N TYR A 82 -10.47 1.57 -15.60
CA TYR A 82 -11.06 0.33 -16.11
C TYR A 82 -12.59 0.32 -16.10
N ILE A 83 -13.21 0.72 -14.99
CA ILE A 83 -14.65 0.49 -14.76
C ILE A 83 -15.51 1.53 -15.46
N LYS A 84 -15.24 2.82 -15.25
CA LYS A 84 -16.07 3.91 -15.77
C LYS A 84 -16.11 3.96 -17.30
N PRO A 85 -14.98 3.84 -18.04
CA PRO A 85 -15.03 3.80 -19.51
C PRO A 85 -15.79 2.56 -20.03
N ALA A 86 -15.62 1.41 -19.38
CA ALA A 86 -16.33 0.19 -19.75
C ALA A 86 -17.85 0.32 -19.48
N ALA A 87 -18.26 0.84 -18.32
CA ALA A 87 -19.67 0.99 -17.96
C ALA A 87 -20.42 1.99 -18.86
N GLN A 88 -19.71 2.96 -19.43
CA GLN A 88 -20.28 3.91 -20.39
C GLN A 88 -20.48 3.32 -21.79
N THR A 89 -19.73 2.29 -22.15
CA THR A 89 -19.68 1.76 -23.53
C THR A 89 -20.21 0.35 -23.67
N ARG A 90 -20.26 -0.43 -22.58
CA ARG A 90 -20.58 -1.86 -22.59
C ARG A 90 -21.90 -2.12 -21.85
N PRO A 91 -22.99 -2.48 -22.55
CA PRO A 91 -24.30 -2.70 -21.93
C PRO A 91 -24.35 -3.96 -21.03
N ASN A 92 -23.35 -4.83 -21.13
CA ASN A 92 -23.23 -6.05 -20.34
C ASN A 92 -22.44 -5.87 -19.03
N LEU A 93 -22.03 -4.65 -18.67
CA LEU A 93 -21.42 -4.35 -17.38
C LEU A 93 -22.40 -3.57 -16.51
N HIS A 94 -22.80 -4.18 -15.39
CA HIS A 94 -23.63 -3.53 -14.38
C HIS A 94 -22.79 -3.18 -13.16
N VAL A 95 -22.79 -1.90 -12.77
CA VAL A 95 -22.07 -1.41 -11.58
C VAL A 95 -23.08 -0.99 -10.54
N LEU A 96 -23.02 -1.62 -9.37
CA LEU A 96 -23.85 -1.28 -8.22
C LEU A 96 -22.95 -0.77 -7.09
N VAL A 97 -23.13 0.49 -6.71
CA VAL A 97 -22.45 1.12 -5.57
C VAL A 97 -23.31 1.02 -4.31
N ASP A 98 -22.73 1.33 -3.15
CA ASP A 98 -23.43 1.28 -1.85
C ASP A 98 -24.12 -0.08 -1.57
N ALA A 99 -23.51 -1.15 -2.07
CA ALA A 99 -23.94 -2.53 -1.94
C ALA A 99 -22.90 -3.34 -1.16
N ARG A 100 -23.19 -3.65 0.11
CA ARG A 100 -22.30 -4.43 0.96
C ARG A 100 -22.62 -5.92 0.83
N VAL A 101 -21.74 -6.69 0.21
CA VAL A 101 -21.85 -8.16 0.18
C VAL A 101 -21.71 -8.70 1.61
N THR A 102 -22.63 -9.57 2.00
CA THR A 102 -22.69 -10.16 3.34
C THR A 102 -22.42 -11.66 3.35
N GLN A 103 -22.63 -12.34 2.21
CA GLN A 103 -22.38 -13.78 2.10
C GLN A 103 -22.23 -14.24 0.66
N VAL A 104 -21.36 -15.22 0.41
CA VAL A 104 -21.35 -16.06 -0.80
C VAL A 104 -22.33 -17.22 -0.63
N ILE A 105 -23.12 -17.49 -1.65
CA ILE A 105 -24.11 -18.57 -1.66
C ILE A 105 -23.48 -19.81 -2.30
N PHE A 106 -23.54 -20.93 -1.59
CA PHE A 106 -23.10 -22.23 -2.08
C PHE A 106 -24.30 -23.19 -2.23
N ASN A 107 -24.26 -24.03 -3.26
CA ASN A 107 -25.20 -25.15 -3.39
C ASN A 107 -24.70 -26.42 -2.67
N SER A 108 -25.48 -27.51 -2.72
CA SER A 108 -25.14 -28.79 -2.11
C SER A 108 -23.82 -29.41 -2.59
N ASN A 109 -23.37 -29.07 -3.80
CA ASN A 109 -22.12 -29.55 -4.38
C ASN A 109 -20.93 -28.62 -4.07
N ARG A 110 -21.09 -27.68 -3.13
CA ARG A 110 -20.08 -26.66 -2.80
C ARG A 110 -19.65 -25.83 -4.01
N ARG A 111 -20.58 -25.55 -4.92
CA ARG A 111 -20.38 -24.58 -5.99
C ARG A 111 -20.93 -23.22 -5.56
N ALA A 112 -20.15 -22.16 -5.71
CA ALA A 112 -20.64 -20.80 -5.53
C ALA A 112 -21.65 -20.46 -6.65
N THR A 113 -22.83 -19.99 -6.27
CA THR A 113 -23.95 -19.70 -7.19
C THR A 113 -24.39 -18.25 -7.16
N GLY A 114 -23.77 -17.41 -6.33
CA GLY A 114 -24.11 -16.00 -6.22
C GLY A 114 -23.70 -15.40 -4.88
N VAL A 115 -24.21 -14.20 -4.61
CA VAL A 115 -23.96 -13.47 -3.37
C VAL A 115 -25.25 -12.87 -2.81
N ARG A 116 -25.32 -12.79 -1.48
CA ARG A 116 -26.27 -11.94 -0.74
C ARG A 116 -25.59 -10.63 -0.38
N PHE A 117 -26.32 -9.53 -0.51
CA PHE A 117 -25.80 -8.20 -0.21
C PHE A 117 -26.88 -7.28 0.34
N LEU A 118 -26.47 -6.32 1.16
CA LEU A 118 -27.31 -5.23 1.66
C LEU A 118 -27.21 -4.04 0.70
N HIS A 119 -28.36 -3.50 0.29
CA HIS A 119 -28.44 -2.30 -0.54
C HIS A 119 -29.62 -1.44 -0.09
N HIS A 120 -29.33 -0.22 0.37
CA HIS A 120 -30.30 0.69 0.99
C HIS A 120 -31.18 0.01 2.06
N GLY A 121 -30.54 -0.71 3.00
CA GLY A 121 -31.23 -1.38 4.11
C GLY A 121 -31.99 -2.66 3.73
N LYS A 122 -32.00 -3.07 2.46
CA LYS A 122 -32.68 -4.29 2.01
C LYS A 122 -31.68 -5.36 1.59
N VAL A 123 -31.90 -6.59 2.04
CA VAL A 123 -31.13 -7.75 1.58
C VAL A 123 -31.60 -8.13 0.18
N LYS A 124 -30.64 -8.27 -0.74
CA LYS A 124 -30.84 -8.68 -2.12
C LYS A 124 -29.88 -9.82 -2.47
N THR A 125 -30.18 -10.50 -3.58
CA THR A 125 -29.38 -11.61 -4.10
C THR A 125 -29.04 -11.35 -5.56
N ALA A 126 -27.77 -11.60 -5.92
CA ALA A 126 -27.32 -11.68 -7.30
C ALA A 126 -26.79 -13.08 -7.57
N LEU A 127 -27.34 -13.75 -8.59
CA LEU A 127 -26.93 -15.11 -8.98
C LEU A 127 -25.86 -15.07 -10.07
N ALA A 128 -24.95 -16.05 -10.02
CA ALA A 128 -23.86 -16.21 -10.96
C ALA A 128 -23.98 -17.55 -11.71
N SER A 129 -24.21 -17.47 -13.02
CA SER A 129 -24.30 -18.65 -13.89
C SER A 129 -22.93 -19.30 -14.11
N ARG A 130 -21.85 -18.51 -14.13
CA ARG A 130 -20.48 -18.98 -14.38
C ARG A 130 -19.64 -19.03 -13.11
N GLU A 131 -19.31 -17.85 -12.56
CA GLU A 131 -18.31 -17.72 -11.51
C GLU A 131 -18.55 -16.47 -10.65
N VAL A 132 -18.19 -16.55 -9.37
CA VAL A 132 -18.09 -15.43 -8.45
C VAL A 132 -16.61 -15.06 -8.30
N VAL A 133 -16.28 -13.78 -8.41
CA VAL A 133 -14.93 -13.26 -8.18
C VAL A 133 -14.96 -12.33 -6.97
N MET A 134 -14.17 -12.66 -5.95
CA MET A 134 -14.07 -11.88 -4.72
C MET A 134 -12.84 -10.98 -4.77
N SER A 135 -13.05 -9.68 -4.58
CA SER A 135 -11.98 -8.65 -4.59
C SER A 135 -12.21 -7.64 -3.45
N ALA A 136 -12.55 -8.14 -2.26
CA ALA A 136 -12.86 -7.30 -1.09
C ALA A 136 -11.60 -6.93 -0.27
N GLY A 137 -10.41 -7.22 -0.79
CA GLY A 137 -9.12 -6.85 -0.21
C GLY A 137 -8.68 -7.78 0.93
N ALA A 138 -7.44 -7.57 1.39
CA ALA A 138 -6.81 -8.40 2.42
C ALA A 138 -7.52 -8.41 3.79
N ILE A 139 -8.47 -7.52 4.03
CA ILE A 139 -9.31 -7.55 5.24
C ILE A 139 -10.72 -8.07 4.89
N GLY A 140 -11.34 -7.55 3.83
CA GLY A 140 -12.73 -7.86 3.51
C GLY A 140 -12.94 -9.25 2.93
N SER A 141 -12.01 -9.76 2.12
CA SER A 141 -12.11 -11.08 1.50
C SER A 141 -12.09 -12.23 2.51
N PRO A 142 -11.10 -12.34 3.43
CA PRO A 142 -11.14 -13.40 4.45
C PRO A 142 -12.37 -13.25 5.36
N HIS A 143 -12.76 -12.02 5.71
CA HIS A 143 -13.93 -11.78 6.54
C HIS A 143 -15.22 -12.31 5.89
N LEU A 144 -15.41 -12.03 4.59
CA LEU A 144 -16.56 -12.51 3.83
C LEU A 144 -16.53 -14.03 3.66
N LEU A 145 -15.36 -14.65 3.46
CA LEU A 145 -15.22 -16.10 3.40
C LEU A 145 -15.63 -16.76 4.74
N LEU A 146 -15.17 -16.22 5.86
CA LEU A 146 -15.52 -16.69 7.20
C LEU A 146 -17.04 -16.61 7.43
N LEU A 147 -17.67 -15.48 7.11
CA LEU A 147 -19.14 -15.31 7.18
C LEU A 147 -19.90 -16.26 6.25
N SER A 148 -19.24 -16.74 5.18
CA SER A 148 -19.81 -17.66 4.20
C SER A 148 -19.55 -19.15 4.53
N GLY A 149 -18.98 -19.44 5.71
CA GLY A 149 -18.70 -20.80 6.15
C GLY A 149 -17.43 -21.42 5.55
N VAL A 150 -16.50 -20.59 5.05
CA VAL A 150 -15.21 -21.02 4.53
C VAL A 150 -14.10 -20.46 5.41
N GLY A 151 -13.39 -21.33 6.13
CA GLY A 151 -12.34 -20.95 7.06
C GLY A 151 -12.07 -22.02 8.12
N PRO A 152 -11.34 -21.71 9.20
CA PRO A 152 -11.05 -22.70 10.24
C PRO A 152 -12.34 -23.24 10.88
N ALA A 153 -12.59 -24.55 10.78
CA ALA A 153 -13.86 -25.14 11.19
C ALA A 153 -14.19 -24.92 12.67
N TYR A 154 -13.19 -24.88 13.56
CA TYR A 154 -13.39 -24.59 14.98
C TYR A 154 -13.94 -23.17 15.19
N HIS A 155 -13.35 -22.18 14.50
CA HIS A 155 -13.72 -20.76 14.58
C HIS A 155 -15.14 -20.54 14.05
N LEU A 156 -15.46 -21.18 12.93
CA LEU A 156 -16.82 -21.12 12.36
C LEU A 156 -17.86 -21.73 13.31
N LYS A 157 -17.56 -22.86 13.95
CA LYS A 157 -18.45 -23.50 14.94
C LYS A 157 -18.64 -22.63 16.19
N GLU A 158 -17.60 -21.97 16.68
CA GLU A 158 -17.66 -21.04 17.82
C GLU A 158 -18.64 -19.89 17.54
N HIS A 159 -18.64 -19.36 16.31
CA HIS A 159 -19.61 -18.36 15.88
C HIS A 159 -20.94 -18.95 15.40
N GLY A 160 -21.14 -20.27 15.46
CA GLY A 160 -22.30 -21.02 14.98
C GLY A 160 -22.64 -20.80 13.52
N ILE A 161 -21.61 -20.72 12.68
CA ILE A 161 -21.69 -20.65 11.22
C ILE A 161 -21.51 -22.08 10.66
N PRO A 162 -22.42 -22.58 9.81
CA PRO A 162 -22.25 -23.87 9.15
C PRO A 162 -20.96 -23.92 8.32
N VAL A 163 -20.16 -24.98 8.50
CA VAL A 163 -18.91 -25.16 7.77
C VAL A 163 -19.22 -25.69 6.37
N VAL A 164 -18.84 -24.92 5.34
CA VAL A 164 -18.85 -25.32 3.93
C VAL A 164 -17.53 -26.01 3.58
N VAL A 165 -16.41 -25.38 3.96
CA VAL A 165 -15.06 -25.95 3.83
C VAL A 165 -14.22 -25.52 5.03
N ASP A 166 -13.51 -26.49 5.61
CA ASP A 166 -12.45 -26.23 6.58
C ASP A 166 -11.18 -25.79 5.84
N LEU A 167 -10.89 -24.49 5.87
CA LEU A 167 -9.68 -23.89 5.30
C LEU A 167 -8.97 -23.06 6.38
N PRO A 168 -8.05 -23.66 7.16
CA PRO A 168 -7.43 -22.98 8.31
C PRO A 168 -6.57 -21.76 7.91
N GLY A 169 -6.19 -21.63 6.63
CA GLY A 169 -5.46 -20.47 6.12
C GLY A 169 -6.28 -19.19 5.97
N VAL A 170 -7.62 -19.26 5.93
CA VAL A 170 -8.45 -18.06 5.73
C VAL A 170 -8.31 -17.12 6.91
N GLY A 171 -7.92 -15.88 6.62
CA GLY A 171 -7.71 -14.84 7.63
C GLY A 171 -6.36 -14.92 8.34
N GLN A 172 -5.53 -15.94 8.07
CA GLN A 172 -4.18 -16.06 8.65
C GLN A 172 -3.14 -15.38 7.76
N ASN A 173 -1.88 -15.27 8.20
CA ASN A 173 -0.79 -14.72 7.37
C ASN A 173 -1.03 -13.26 6.94
N LEU A 174 -1.74 -12.46 7.76
CA LEU A 174 -1.84 -11.02 7.53
C LEU A 174 -0.44 -10.41 7.59
N GLN A 175 -0.09 -9.73 6.51
CA GLN A 175 1.16 -8.98 6.34
C GLN A 175 0.82 -7.54 5.99
N ASP A 176 1.71 -6.62 6.33
CA ASP A 176 1.67 -5.20 5.96
C ASP A 176 3.13 -4.72 5.88
N HIS A 177 3.39 -3.45 5.62
CA HIS A 177 4.70 -2.83 5.86
C HIS A 177 4.64 -1.95 7.11
N PRO A 178 5.06 -2.44 8.29
CA PRO A 178 5.16 -1.60 9.48
C PRO A 178 6.12 -0.44 9.22
N ASN A 179 5.72 0.77 9.58
CA ASN A 179 6.51 1.99 9.42
C ASN A 179 6.61 2.79 10.73
N VAL A 180 7.51 3.77 10.76
CA VAL A 180 7.76 4.65 11.92
C VAL A 180 7.63 6.12 11.51
N PRO A 181 6.45 6.74 11.60
CA PRO A 181 6.18 8.09 11.08
C PRO A 181 6.64 9.21 12.03
N GLY A 182 7.33 8.88 13.13
CA GLY A 182 7.58 9.81 14.22
C GLY A 182 8.74 10.79 14.01
N LEU A 183 9.67 10.49 13.09
CA LEU A 183 10.90 11.27 12.89
C LEU A 183 10.62 12.54 12.09
N ALA A 184 11.12 13.68 12.58
CA ALA A 184 10.87 14.98 11.97
C ALA A 184 12.12 15.89 12.01
N TRP A 185 12.27 16.71 10.96
CA TRP A 185 13.26 17.77 10.87
C TRP A 185 12.57 19.07 10.50
N THR A 186 12.84 20.16 11.23
CA THR A 186 12.41 21.50 10.82
C THR A 186 13.39 22.06 9.79
N VAL A 187 12.91 22.87 8.85
CA VAL A 187 13.73 23.52 7.82
C VAL A 187 13.46 25.03 7.75
N THR A 188 14.27 25.75 6.99
CA THR A 188 14.03 27.16 6.67
C THR A 188 12.73 27.31 5.87
N LYS A 189 11.91 28.30 6.24
CA LYS A 189 10.63 28.63 5.58
C LYS A 189 10.80 28.79 4.06
N GLY A 190 9.88 28.20 3.31
CA GLY A 190 9.90 28.12 1.85
C GLY A 190 10.57 26.86 1.29
N SER A 191 11.18 26.01 2.14
CA SER A 191 11.90 24.82 1.67
C SER A 191 11.01 23.58 1.53
N SER A 192 9.93 23.47 2.31
CA SER A 192 9.08 22.27 2.35
C SER A 192 7.61 22.60 2.07
N PHE A 193 6.76 21.57 2.15
CA PHE A 193 5.33 21.76 2.08
C PHE A 193 4.84 22.57 3.28
N ASN A 194 3.91 23.48 3.02
CA ASN A 194 3.25 24.29 4.03
C ASN A 194 1.75 24.08 3.92
N TYR A 195 1.12 23.57 4.99
CA TYR A 195 -0.28 23.15 4.96
C TYR A 195 -1.24 24.27 4.56
N LEU A 196 -0.96 25.52 4.97
CA LEU A 196 -1.80 26.68 4.63
C LEU A 196 -1.78 27.01 3.13
N THR A 197 -0.78 26.53 2.38
CA THR A 197 -0.73 26.74 0.92
C THR A 197 -1.83 26.00 0.19
N LEU A 198 -2.38 24.91 0.76
CA LEU A 198 -3.51 24.20 0.14
C LEU A 198 -4.79 25.04 0.06
N ALA A 199 -4.98 25.94 1.02
CA ALA A 199 -6.14 26.84 1.08
C ALA A 199 -5.91 28.16 0.31
N ASN A 200 -4.73 28.37 -0.27
CA ASN A 200 -4.44 29.59 -1.03
C ASN A 200 -5.29 29.62 -2.31
N PRO A 201 -6.15 30.65 -2.52
CA PRO A 201 -7.02 30.73 -3.69
C PRO A 201 -6.28 30.66 -5.03
N LYS A 202 -5.03 31.14 -5.09
CA LYS A 202 -4.20 31.04 -6.30
C LYS A 202 -3.87 29.59 -6.64
N HIS A 203 -3.46 28.79 -5.64
CA HIS A 203 -3.13 27.37 -5.87
C HIS A 203 -4.37 26.55 -6.21
N VAL A 204 -5.52 26.87 -5.62
CA VAL A 204 -6.81 26.28 -6.01
C VAL A 204 -7.14 26.62 -7.46
N LEU A 205 -6.99 27.88 -7.85
CA LEU A 205 -7.26 28.33 -9.22
C LEU A 205 -6.31 27.68 -10.24
N ASP A 206 -5.02 27.60 -9.93
CA ASP A 206 -4.01 26.95 -10.77
C ASP A 206 -4.30 25.45 -10.95
N TYR A 207 -4.76 24.77 -9.89
CA TYR A 207 -5.18 23.37 -9.98
C TYR A 207 -6.42 23.21 -10.86
N VAL A 208 -7.46 24.02 -10.64
CA VAL A 208 -8.72 23.91 -11.38
C VAL A 208 -8.53 24.23 -12.87
N LYS A 209 -7.79 25.29 -13.19
CA LYS A 209 -7.60 25.73 -14.58
C LYS A 209 -6.53 24.94 -15.31
N ASN A 210 -5.39 24.71 -14.66
CA ASN A 210 -4.16 24.26 -15.33
C ASN A 210 -3.67 22.89 -14.86
N ARG A 211 -4.29 22.30 -13.82
CA ARG A 211 -3.82 21.06 -13.17
C ARG A 211 -2.35 21.15 -12.74
N GLN A 212 -2.02 22.26 -12.09
CA GLN A 212 -0.68 22.57 -11.59
C GLN A 212 -0.71 22.95 -10.11
N GLY A 213 0.48 23.05 -9.53
CA GLY A 213 0.66 23.50 -8.14
C GLY A 213 0.55 22.37 -7.11
N PRO A 214 0.61 22.73 -5.82
CA PRO A 214 0.76 21.77 -4.72
C PRO A 214 -0.39 20.77 -4.60
N LEU A 215 -1.59 21.11 -5.07
CA LEU A 215 -2.77 20.22 -5.06
C LEU A 215 -2.64 19.02 -6.03
N THR A 216 -1.64 19.01 -6.91
CA THR A 216 -1.32 17.86 -7.77
C THR A 216 -0.45 16.81 -7.09
N SER A 217 0.08 17.11 -5.89
CA SER A 217 1.02 16.27 -5.14
C SER A 217 0.34 15.58 -3.95
N PRO A 218 0.66 14.31 -3.63
CA PRO A 218 0.03 13.56 -2.54
C PRO A 218 0.59 13.98 -1.17
N VAL A 219 0.01 15.04 -0.58
CA VAL A 219 0.21 15.46 0.83
C VAL A 219 1.69 15.43 1.27
N GLY A 220 2.56 15.96 0.43
CA GLY A 220 4.00 16.07 0.71
C GLY A 220 4.80 14.76 0.59
N THR A 221 4.22 13.61 0.24
CA THR A 221 5.03 12.42 -0.10
C THR A 221 5.75 12.70 -1.42
N GLU A 222 7.08 12.61 -1.43
CA GLU A 222 7.85 13.15 -2.55
C GLU A 222 8.96 12.24 -3.08
N GLY A 223 9.57 11.41 -2.25
CA GLY A 223 10.66 10.53 -2.66
C GLY A 223 10.77 9.29 -1.77
N ASN A 224 11.67 8.40 -2.15
CA ASN A 224 12.03 7.22 -1.37
C ASN A 224 13.52 6.96 -1.45
N ALA A 225 14.05 6.22 -0.48
CA ALA A 225 15.38 5.63 -0.54
C ALA A 225 15.36 4.17 -0.06
N TRP A 226 16.26 3.36 -0.63
CA TRP A 226 16.42 1.95 -0.31
C TRP A 226 17.91 1.65 -0.08
N PRO A 227 18.35 1.56 1.18
CA PRO A 227 19.72 1.16 1.48
C PRO A 227 19.91 -0.35 1.27
N PRO A 228 21.13 -0.81 0.97
CA PRO A 228 21.42 -2.24 0.93
C PRO A 228 21.19 -2.86 2.30
N SER A 229 20.76 -4.12 2.34
CA SER A 229 20.67 -4.85 3.60
C SER A 229 22.08 -5.20 4.11
N PRO A 230 22.42 -4.91 5.38
CA PRO A 230 23.71 -5.30 5.95
C PRO A 230 23.78 -6.79 6.34
N VAL A 231 22.64 -7.48 6.39
CA VAL A 231 22.50 -8.86 6.91
C VAL A 231 21.73 -9.79 5.98
N GLY A 232 21.04 -9.24 4.98
CA GLY A 232 20.21 -9.96 4.02
C GLY A 232 20.80 -9.93 2.61
N ASP A 233 19.94 -10.20 1.63
CA ASP A 233 20.31 -10.13 0.22
C ASP A 233 20.63 -8.67 -0.17
N PRO A 234 21.83 -8.37 -0.69
CA PRO A 234 22.24 -7.01 -1.02
C PRO A 234 21.40 -6.37 -2.13
N TYR A 235 20.70 -7.17 -2.95
CA TYR A 235 19.84 -6.68 -4.03
C TYR A 235 18.38 -6.47 -3.60
N TRP A 236 17.99 -6.95 -2.41
CA TRP A 236 16.62 -6.82 -1.90
C TRP A 236 16.59 -5.96 -0.63
N PRO A 237 16.24 -4.67 -0.74
CA PRO A 237 16.27 -3.77 0.41
C PRO A 237 15.22 -4.17 1.45
N GLU A 238 15.66 -4.43 2.69
CA GLU A 238 14.75 -4.68 3.82
C GLU A 238 14.00 -3.41 4.23
N ILE A 239 14.61 -2.25 4.02
CA ILE A 239 14.10 -0.94 4.42
C ILE A 239 13.72 -0.16 3.16
N GLN A 240 12.55 0.45 3.20
CA GLN A 240 12.21 1.60 2.37
C GLN A 240 12.12 2.83 3.29
N LEU A 241 12.77 3.92 2.90
CA LEU A 241 12.72 5.19 3.60
C LEU A 241 11.86 6.16 2.80
N ALA A 242 10.62 6.37 3.22
CA ALA A 242 9.73 7.32 2.57
C ALA A 242 10.09 8.76 2.99
N PHE A 243 10.31 9.62 2.01
CA PHE A 243 10.55 11.05 2.20
C PHE A 243 9.25 11.84 2.05
N VAL A 244 8.84 12.47 3.13
CA VAL A 244 7.64 13.31 3.20
C VAL A 244 8.09 14.75 3.50
N SER A 245 7.80 15.70 2.62
CA SER A 245 8.12 17.12 2.76
C SER A 245 7.21 17.86 3.75
N GLY A 246 6.81 17.19 4.82
CA GLY A 246 6.10 17.74 5.97
C GLY A 246 6.45 16.95 7.23
N THR A 247 6.14 17.51 8.38
CA THR A 247 6.26 16.85 9.69
C THR A 247 4.89 16.42 10.18
N PRO A 248 4.79 15.51 11.18
CA PRO A 248 3.53 15.23 11.87
C PRO A 248 2.86 16.47 12.48
N ALA A 249 3.60 17.58 12.61
CA ALA A 249 3.16 18.83 13.21
C ALA A 249 2.81 19.93 12.18
N THR A 250 2.98 19.66 10.88
CA THR A 250 2.91 20.67 9.81
C THR A 250 1.51 21.26 9.62
N ASP A 251 0.46 20.52 10.00
CA ASP A 251 -0.93 20.96 9.91
C ASP A 251 -1.49 21.52 11.23
N PHE A 252 -0.61 21.93 12.15
CA PHE A 252 -0.96 22.41 13.49
C PHE A 252 -1.69 21.37 14.36
N GLY A 253 -1.64 20.09 13.98
CA GLY A 253 -2.34 19.01 14.68
C GLY A 253 -3.83 18.91 14.37
N LEU A 254 -4.30 19.48 13.27
CA LEU A 254 -5.72 19.52 12.91
C LEU A 254 -6.24 18.20 12.32
N VAL A 255 -5.42 17.52 11.52
CA VAL A 255 -5.80 16.34 10.71
C VAL A 255 -4.86 15.17 10.99
N LEU A 256 -3.54 15.37 10.87
CA LEU A 256 -2.52 14.33 10.94
C LEU A 256 -2.56 13.52 12.25
N PRO A 257 -2.79 14.10 13.45
CA PRO A 257 -2.85 13.30 14.68
C PRO A 257 -4.01 12.31 14.71
N GLY A 258 -5.15 12.69 14.13
CA GLY A 258 -6.30 11.81 13.98
C GLY A 258 -6.03 10.70 12.97
N THR A 259 -5.40 11.04 11.85
CA THR A 259 -5.03 10.09 10.78
C THR A 259 -4.08 9.00 11.28
N PHE A 260 -3.01 9.39 11.99
CA PHE A 260 -2.04 8.44 12.56
C PHE A 260 -2.47 7.87 13.92
N ARG A 261 -3.67 8.24 14.40
CA ARG A 261 -4.22 7.81 15.69
C ARG A 261 -3.26 8.05 16.87
N PHE A 262 -2.50 9.14 16.83
CA PHE A 262 -1.63 9.50 17.95
C PHE A 262 -2.45 9.73 19.22
N ARG A 263 -1.93 9.25 20.36
CA ARG A 263 -2.46 9.65 21.66
C ARG A 263 -2.30 11.17 21.80
N LYS A 264 -3.39 11.87 22.12
CA LYS A 264 -3.42 13.35 22.12
C LYS A 264 -2.32 13.97 22.99
N GLU A 265 -2.13 13.43 24.19
CA GLU A 265 -1.13 13.89 25.15
C GLU A 265 0.29 13.66 24.65
N LEU A 266 0.56 12.47 24.11
CA LEU A 266 1.84 12.13 23.51
C LEU A 266 2.16 13.08 22.35
N TYR A 267 1.21 13.25 21.43
CA TYR A 267 1.36 14.16 20.29
C TYR A 267 1.65 15.59 20.73
N HIS A 268 0.83 16.15 21.63
CA HIS A 268 1.02 17.52 22.10
C HIS A 268 2.38 17.66 22.80
N ASN A 269 2.71 16.76 23.72
CA ASN A 269 3.96 16.86 24.46
C ASN A 269 5.16 16.71 23.54
N PHE A 270 5.13 15.79 22.58
CA PHE A 270 6.24 15.54 21.68
C PHE A 270 6.40 16.70 20.67
N TYR A 271 5.35 17.04 19.91
CA TYR A 271 5.47 17.94 18.76
C TYR A 271 5.22 19.44 19.04
N LYS A 272 4.82 19.84 20.26
CA LYS A 272 4.48 21.25 20.57
C LYS A 272 5.52 22.28 20.13
N SER A 273 6.82 21.98 20.25
CA SER A 273 7.89 22.92 19.91
C SER A 273 8.08 23.13 18.41
N ILE A 274 7.45 22.31 17.56
CA ILE A 274 7.54 22.36 16.10
C ILE A 274 6.17 22.52 15.40
N LEU A 275 5.09 22.78 16.15
CA LEU A 275 3.76 23.00 15.58
C LEU A 275 3.76 24.06 14.49
N GLY A 276 3.23 23.70 13.32
CA GLY A 276 3.11 24.58 12.16
C GLY A 276 4.43 24.93 11.48
N LYS A 277 5.57 24.42 11.97
CA LYS A 277 6.86 24.66 11.30
C LYS A 277 6.95 23.83 10.04
N GLU A 278 7.57 24.43 9.03
CA GLU A 278 7.99 23.73 7.83
C GLU A 278 9.12 22.74 8.16
N GLY A 279 9.11 21.61 7.47
CA GLY A 279 9.97 20.49 7.77
C GLY A 279 9.73 19.31 6.86
N PHE A 280 10.43 18.22 7.14
CA PHE A 280 10.24 16.95 6.47
C PHE A 280 10.29 15.80 7.48
N SER A 281 9.79 14.64 7.05
CA SER A 281 9.87 13.37 7.76
C SER A 281 10.57 12.35 6.88
N LEU A 282 11.36 11.50 7.52
CA LEU A 282 11.98 10.33 6.93
C LEU A 282 11.36 9.13 7.64
N VAL A 283 10.50 8.40 6.94
CA VAL A 283 9.65 7.36 7.52
C VAL A 283 10.19 6.00 7.10
N PRO A 284 10.98 5.31 7.95
CA PRO A 284 11.45 3.98 7.64
C PRO A 284 10.27 3.00 7.73
N LEU A 285 10.22 2.06 6.78
CA LEU A 285 9.27 0.95 6.75
C LEU A 285 9.96 -0.34 6.33
N ILE A 286 9.44 -1.47 6.80
CA ILE A 286 9.96 -2.81 6.47
C ILE A 286 9.29 -3.32 5.20
N ASN A 287 10.08 -3.71 4.20
CA ASN A 287 9.57 -4.27 2.93
C ASN A 287 9.22 -5.76 3.01
N ARG A 288 9.83 -6.49 3.94
CA ARG A 288 9.70 -7.96 4.07
C ARG A 288 9.61 -8.39 5.53
N PRO A 289 8.56 -7.98 6.26
CA PRO A 289 8.46 -8.32 7.68
C PRO A 289 8.28 -9.81 7.89
N LYS A 290 8.73 -10.29 9.05
CA LYS A 290 8.59 -11.69 9.49
C LYS A 290 7.35 -11.91 10.34
N SER A 291 6.91 -10.90 11.07
CA SER A 291 5.69 -10.96 11.87
C SER A 291 4.47 -11.29 11.00
N ARG A 292 3.54 -12.08 11.54
CA ARG A 292 2.29 -12.48 10.88
C ARG A 292 1.12 -12.25 11.81
N GLY A 293 0.11 -11.55 11.29
CA GLY A 293 -1.14 -11.29 11.97
C GLY A 293 -2.30 -12.15 11.47
N SER A 294 -3.51 -11.78 11.88
CA SER A 294 -4.75 -12.42 11.45
C SER A 294 -5.94 -11.45 11.33
N VAL A 295 -6.94 -11.88 10.56
CA VAL A 295 -8.27 -11.28 10.44
C VAL A 295 -9.30 -12.36 10.77
N THR A 296 -10.06 -12.18 11.85
CA THR A 296 -11.03 -13.16 12.33
C THR A 296 -12.40 -12.51 12.57
N LEU A 297 -13.42 -13.34 12.77
CA LEU A 297 -14.76 -12.85 13.09
C LEU A 297 -14.79 -12.32 14.53
N ARG A 298 -15.41 -11.16 14.71
CA ARG A 298 -15.89 -10.72 16.03
C ARG A 298 -17.20 -11.41 16.39
N SER A 299 -18.08 -11.55 15.41
CA SER A 299 -19.40 -12.15 15.55
C SER A 299 -19.86 -12.68 14.19
N ARG A 300 -21.05 -13.29 14.14
CA ARG A 300 -21.70 -13.70 12.88
C ARG A 300 -22.45 -12.57 12.17
N ASP A 301 -22.48 -11.36 12.76
CA ASP A 301 -23.14 -10.21 12.13
C ASP A 301 -22.26 -9.70 10.99
N PRO A 302 -22.73 -9.74 9.73
CA PRO A 302 -21.93 -9.30 8.59
C PRO A 302 -21.66 -7.79 8.57
N LEU A 303 -22.32 -7.01 9.44
CA LEU A 303 -22.09 -5.57 9.63
C LEU A 303 -21.13 -5.26 10.77
N ALA A 304 -20.76 -6.26 11.59
CA ALA A 304 -19.75 -6.07 12.61
C ALA A 304 -18.36 -5.99 11.97
N ASP A 305 -17.51 -5.10 12.50
CA ASP A 305 -16.11 -5.04 12.09
C ASP A 305 -15.38 -6.33 12.50
N PRO A 306 -14.53 -6.88 11.62
CA PRO A 306 -13.72 -8.04 11.97
C PRO A 306 -12.73 -7.69 13.09
N LEU A 307 -12.22 -8.72 13.77
CA LEU A 307 -11.03 -8.58 14.60
C LEU A 307 -9.81 -8.59 13.70
N ILE A 308 -8.97 -7.57 13.85
CA ILE A 308 -7.72 -7.44 13.10
C ILE A 308 -6.60 -7.39 14.12
N ASP A 309 -5.74 -8.40 14.10
CA ASP A 309 -4.49 -8.41 14.84
C ASP A 309 -3.36 -8.34 13.82
N THR A 310 -2.68 -7.19 13.74
CA THR A 310 -1.54 -7.04 12.83
C THR A 310 -0.31 -7.77 13.34
N ASN A 311 -0.25 -8.03 14.66
CA ASN A 311 0.85 -8.66 15.36
C ASN A 311 2.22 -8.03 14.99
N PHE A 312 2.26 -6.72 14.79
CA PHE A 312 3.48 -6.01 14.39
C PHE A 312 4.58 -6.18 15.44
N LEU A 313 5.80 -6.42 14.96
CA LEU A 313 7.01 -6.56 15.78
C LEU A 313 6.98 -7.73 16.78
N ALA A 314 6.18 -8.76 16.48
CA ALA A 314 6.20 -10.01 17.22
C ALA A 314 7.50 -10.77 16.98
N ASP A 315 8.03 -10.74 15.74
CA ASP A 315 9.39 -11.17 15.46
C ASP A 315 10.37 -10.04 15.86
N PRO A 316 11.34 -10.31 16.74
CA PRO A 316 12.29 -9.29 17.19
C PRO A 316 13.15 -8.71 16.06
N ASP A 317 13.35 -9.44 14.95
CA ASP A 317 14.12 -8.95 13.82
C ASP A 317 13.41 -7.79 13.10
N ASP A 318 12.08 -7.77 13.08
CA ASP A 318 11.33 -6.65 12.49
C ASP A 318 11.62 -5.33 13.24
N ALA A 319 11.70 -5.37 14.57
CA ALA A 319 12.07 -4.22 15.38
C ALA A 319 13.53 -3.81 15.12
N ALA A 320 14.45 -4.78 15.01
CA ALA A 320 15.85 -4.51 14.71
C ALA A 320 16.04 -3.86 13.32
N VAL A 321 15.30 -4.31 12.30
CA VAL A 321 15.29 -3.70 10.95
C VAL A 321 14.83 -2.24 11.03
N LEU A 322 13.74 -1.95 11.75
CA LEU A 322 13.26 -0.57 11.89
C LEU A 322 14.25 0.32 12.65
N VAL A 323 14.95 -0.19 13.67
CA VAL A 323 16.02 0.57 14.34
C VAL A 323 17.16 0.90 13.37
N ARG A 324 17.54 -0.03 12.48
CA ARG A 324 18.50 0.27 11.39
C ARG A 324 17.95 1.35 10.45
N GLY A 325 16.66 1.28 10.11
CA GLY A 325 15.97 2.30 9.31
C GLY A 325 15.97 3.69 9.97
N VAL A 326 15.76 3.76 11.29
CA VAL A 326 15.86 5.01 12.05
C VAL A 326 17.28 5.58 12.00
N LYS A 327 18.31 4.75 12.19
CA LYS A 327 19.71 5.20 12.09
C LYS A 327 20.04 5.72 10.70
N PHE A 328 19.59 5.04 9.65
CA PHE A 328 19.75 5.50 8.27
C PHE A 328 19.01 6.81 8.01
N ALA A 329 17.80 6.98 8.55
CA ALA A 329 17.05 8.23 8.48
C ALA A 329 17.80 9.40 9.13
N LEU A 330 18.44 9.16 10.30
CA LEU A 330 19.26 10.17 10.98
C LEU A 330 20.51 10.55 10.18
N GLU A 331 21.15 9.58 9.53
CA GLU A 331 22.28 9.82 8.63
C GLU A 331 21.87 10.69 7.44
N VAL A 332 20.80 10.30 6.73
CA VAL A 332 20.25 11.08 5.61
C VAL A 332 19.89 12.49 6.05
N GLY A 333 19.12 12.63 7.14
CA GLY A 333 18.68 13.93 7.66
C GLY A 333 19.82 14.83 8.14
N SER A 334 21.01 14.27 8.39
CA SER A 334 22.22 15.00 8.81
C SER A 334 23.12 15.41 7.65
N ALA A 335 22.84 14.95 6.42
CA ALA A 335 23.65 15.25 5.24
C ALA A 335 23.74 16.77 4.99
N PRO A 336 24.90 17.28 4.51
CA PRO A 336 25.10 18.71 4.24
C PRO A 336 24.01 19.32 3.34
N ALA A 337 23.54 18.58 2.33
CA ALA A 337 22.47 19.03 1.44
C ALA A 337 21.17 19.38 2.17
N LEU A 338 20.85 18.72 3.29
CA LEU A 338 19.67 19.05 4.10
C LEU A 338 20.02 20.04 5.20
N ARG A 339 21.11 19.80 5.93
CA ARG A 339 21.50 20.62 7.09
C ARG A 339 21.93 22.03 6.73
N GLN A 340 22.78 22.19 5.71
CA GLN A 340 23.37 23.48 5.35
C GLN A 340 22.50 24.25 4.36
N GLU A 341 21.97 23.59 3.33
CA GLU A 341 21.22 24.27 2.25
C GLU A 341 19.76 24.53 2.64
N HIS A 342 19.15 23.68 3.48
CA HIS A 342 17.77 23.84 3.93
C HIS A 342 17.63 24.13 5.42
N GLY A 343 18.73 24.24 6.17
CA GLY A 343 18.70 24.52 7.60
C GLY A 343 18.05 23.39 8.42
N ALA A 344 18.12 22.14 7.95
CA ALA A 344 17.48 21.01 8.61
C ALA A 344 17.97 20.84 10.05
N LYS A 345 17.03 20.75 10.99
CA LYS A 345 17.29 20.47 12.42
C LYS A 345 16.40 19.33 12.88
N PHE A 346 17.02 18.26 13.36
CA PHE A 346 16.29 17.12 13.90
C PHE A 346 15.49 17.52 15.13
N HIS A 347 14.26 17.01 15.23
CA HIS A 347 13.45 17.13 16.42
C HIS A 347 13.94 16.12 17.47
N ASP A 348 14.96 16.52 18.22
CA ASP A 348 15.68 15.72 19.23
C ASP A 348 14.97 15.62 20.59
N LYS A 349 13.65 15.89 20.64
CA LYS A 349 12.91 15.72 21.87
C LYS A 349 12.80 14.24 22.21
N LEU A 350 13.17 13.89 23.45
CA LEU A 350 13.06 12.51 23.93
C LEU A 350 11.61 12.13 24.16
N LEU A 351 11.26 10.91 23.74
CA LEU A 351 9.97 10.30 24.03
C LEU A 351 9.94 9.95 25.53
N PRO A 352 9.04 10.56 26.34
CA PRO A 352 9.02 10.34 27.79
C PRO A 352 8.91 8.87 28.18
N GLU A 353 8.13 8.10 27.43
CA GLU A 353 7.91 6.67 27.66
C GLU A 353 9.19 5.85 27.49
N CYS A 354 10.15 6.33 26.71
CA CYS A 354 11.44 5.68 26.47
C CYS A 354 12.60 6.31 27.26
N ALA A 355 12.33 7.29 28.13
CA ALA A 355 13.34 8.03 28.88
C ALA A 355 14.10 7.18 29.93
N HIS A 356 13.61 5.98 30.23
CA HIS A 356 14.31 5.01 31.08
C HIS A 356 15.55 4.39 30.39
N ASN A 357 15.67 4.51 29.07
CA ASN A 357 16.85 4.12 28.31
C ASN A 357 17.81 5.28 28.13
N LYS A 358 19.10 4.99 27.90
CA LYS A 358 20.09 6.01 27.51
C LYS A 358 19.59 6.74 26.25
N PRO A 359 19.53 8.09 26.23
CA PRO A 359 19.07 8.86 25.08
C PRO A 359 19.72 8.42 23.77
N PHE A 360 18.90 8.17 22.74
CA PHE A 360 19.30 7.77 21.39
C PHE A 360 20.18 6.51 21.29
N SER A 361 20.20 5.67 22.32
CA SER A 361 20.77 4.32 22.26
C SER A 361 19.88 3.36 21.46
N ASP A 362 20.40 2.19 21.11
CA ASP A 362 19.62 1.15 20.42
C ASP A 362 18.38 0.73 21.23
N ALA A 363 18.50 0.62 22.56
CA ALA A 363 17.37 0.35 23.45
C ALA A 363 16.32 1.48 23.43
N TYR A 364 16.76 2.74 23.37
CA TYR A 364 15.84 3.88 23.20
C TYR A 364 15.11 3.80 21.86
N TRP A 365 15.83 3.50 20.77
CA TRP A 365 15.23 3.42 19.44
C TRP A 365 14.30 2.22 19.28
N GLU A 366 14.59 1.08 19.88
CA GLU A 366 13.65 -0.05 19.89
C GLU A 366 12.36 0.34 20.61
N CYS A 367 12.46 0.95 21.80
CA CYS A 367 11.30 1.47 22.51
C CYS A 367 10.53 2.49 21.65
N TYR A 368 11.22 3.42 21.01
CA TYR A 368 10.63 4.43 20.13
C TYR A 368 9.86 3.80 18.97
N VAL A 369 10.48 2.82 18.29
CA VAL A 369 9.86 2.08 17.17
C VAL A 369 8.55 1.43 17.63
N ARG A 370 8.54 0.74 18.78
CA ARG A 370 7.35 0.08 19.31
C ARG A 370 6.20 1.05 19.63
N TYR A 371 6.51 2.27 20.10
CA TYR A 371 5.49 3.29 20.36
C TYR A 371 4.94 3.96 19.09
N PHE A 372 5.77 4.11 18.06
CA PHE A 372 5.41 4.81 16.83
C PHE A 372 4.98 3.91 15.68
N THR A 373 5.11 2.58 15.80
CA THR A 373 4.80 1.67 14.69
C THR A 373 3.38 1.85 14.18
N HIS A 374 3.26 1.99 12.86
CA HIS A 374 2.00 2.20 12.18
C HIS A 374 1.94 1.39 10.88
N THR A 375 0.73 1.13 10.38
CA THR A 375 0.49 0.50 9.08
C THR A 375 0.93 1.42 7.93
N SER A 376 1.44 0.86 6.83
CA SER A 376 1.60 1.59 5.55
C SER A 376 0.36 1.48 4.65
N TYR A 377 -0.73 0.91 5.17
CA TYR A 377 -1.94 0.55 4.46
C TYR A 377 -1.68 -0.42 3.31
N HIS A 378 -0.78 -1.39 3.52
CA HIS A 378 -0.45 -2.43 2.57
C HIS A 378 -0.86 -3.84 3.05
N PRO A 379 -2.08 -4.06 3.60
CA PRO A 379 -2.46 -5.38 4.08
C PRO A 379 -2.48 -6.40 2.93
N ALA A 380 -1.95 -7.59 3.18
CA ALA A 380 -1.82 -8.67 2.21
C ALA A 380 -1.85 -10.05 2.88
N GLY A 381 -2.04 -11.11 2.08
CA GLY A 381 -1.71 -12.49 2.45
C GLY A 381 -2.76 -13.32 3.20
N THR A 382 -3.93 -12.75 3.49
CA THR A 382 -5.00 -13.39 4.27
C THR A 382 -5.80 -14.49 3.57
N CYS A 383 -5.60 -14.66 2.27
CA CYS A 383 -6.15 -15.73 1.45
C CYS A 383 -5.03 -16.32 0.58
N LYS A 384 -3.87 -16.60 1.20
CA LYS A 384 -2.62 -16.99 0.53
C LYS A 384 -2.80 -18.00 -0.61
N MET A 385 -2.25 -17.66 -1.77
CA MET A 385 -1.98 -18.61 -2.86
C MET A 385 -0.77 -19.46 -2.50
N ALA A 386 -0.91 -20.79 -2.50
CA ALA A 386 0.21 -21.68 -2.18
C ALA A 386 0.02 -23.07 -2.82
N PRO A 387 1.09 -23.89 -2.92
CA PRO A 387 0.98 -25.29 -3.32
C PRO A 387 -0.03 -26.07 -2.47
N GLU A 388 -0.54 -27.18 -3.00
CA GLU A 388 -1.51 -28.03 -2.28
C GLU A 388 -0.92 -28.68 -1.02
N SER A 389 0.40 -28.86 -0.99
CA SER A 389 1.12 -29.34 0.19
C SER A 389 1.17 -28.35 1.36
N ASP A 390 0.84 -27.07 1.12
CA ASP A 390 0.78 -26.07 2.19
C ASP A 390 -0.57 -26.13 2.90
N PRO A 391 -0.62 -26.52 4.19
CA PRO A 391 -1.87 -26.68 4.92
C PRO A 391 -2.65 -25.36 5.13
N TYR A 392 -2.00 -24.21 4.92
CA TYR A 392 -2.61 -22.89 5.00
C TYR A 392 -2.89 -22.28 3.62
N SER A 393 -2.83 -23.07 2.54
CA SER A 393 -3.20 -22.64 1.20
C SER A 393 -4.70 -22.36 1.11
N VAL A 394 -5.09 -21.17 0.64
CA VAL A 394 -6.50 -20.78 0.47
C VAL A 394 -6.92 -20.83 -0.99
N VAL A 395 -6.04 -20.39 -1.90
CA VAL A 395 -6.28 -20.45 -3.35
C VAL A 395 -5.19 -21.22 -4.09
N ASP A 396 -5.54 -21.78 -5.24
CA ASP A 396 -4.59 -22.40 -6.15
C ASP A 396 -3.86 -21.38 -7.05
N HIS A 397 -2.96 -21.86 -7.91
CA HIS A 397 -2.19 -21.03 -8.85
C HIS A 397 -3.05 -20.33 -9.93
N ARG A 398 -4.33 -20.71 -10.05
CA ARG A 398 -5.32 -20.04 -10.89
C ARG A 398 -6.24 -19.13 -10.08
N LEU A 399 -5.91 -18.87 -8.81
CA LEU A 399 -6.67 -18.03 -7.86
C LEU A 399 -8.03 -18.60 -7.47
N ARG A 400 -8.29 -19.88 -7.74
CA ARG A 400 -9.54 -20.56 -7.39
C ARG A 400 -9.51 -20.94 -5.93
N LEU A 401 -10.60 -20.68 -5.22
CA LEU A 401 -10.74 -21.05 -3.82
C LEU A 401 -10.75 -22.58 -3.68
N ARG A 402 -9.94 -23.10 -2.76
CA ARG A 402 -9.83 -24.55 -2.53
C ARG A 402 -11.10 -25.12 -1.88
N GLY A 403 -11.41 -26.38 -2.19
CA GLY A 403 -12.55 -27.11 -1.62
C GLY A 403 -13.94 -26.71 -2.14
N VAL A 404 -14.03 -25.71 -3.01
CA VAL A 404 -15.27 -25.28 -3.69
C VAL A 404 -15.04 -25.12 -5.19
N THR A 405 -16.11 -24.92 -5.95
CA THR A 405 -16.03 -24.58 -7.38
C THR A 405 -16.76 -23.27 -7.67
N GLY A 406 -16.37 -22.58 -8.76
CA GLY A 406 -17.03 -21.35 -9.22
C GLY A 406 -16.76 -20.11 -8.36
N LEU A 407 -15.68 -20.10 -7.57
CA LEU A 407 -15.25 -18.95 -6.78
C LEU A 407 -13.73 -18.72 -6.89
N ARG A 408 -13.34 -17.46 -7.14
CA ARG A 408 -11.94 -16.98 -7.02
C ARG A 408 -11.80 -15.87 -6.00
N VAL A 409 -10.59 -15.72 -5.48
CA VAL A 409 -10.17 -14.52 -4.74
C VAL A 409 -9.12 -13.80 -5.57
N VAL A 410 -9.33 -12.52 -5.86
CA VAL A 410 -8.51 -11.70 -6.76
C VAL A 410 -8.31 -10.34 -6.12
N ASP A 411 -7.36 -10.26 -5.20
CA ASP A 411 -6.90 -9.03 -4.55
C ASP A 411 -5.59 -9.31 -3.78
N ALA A 412 -5.09 -8.35 -2.99
CA ALA A 412 -3.84 -8.50 -2.23
C ALA A 412 -3.85 -9.61 -1.16
N SER A 413 -5.02 -10.15 -0.77
CA SER A 413 -5.12 -11.29 0.15
C SER A 413 -4.40 -12.53 -0.38
N ILE A 414 -4.28 -12.71 -1.70
CA ILE A 414 -3.68 -13.90 -2.29
C ILE A 414 -2.16 -13.91 -2.27
N MET A 415 -1.53 -12.76 -2.00
CA MET A 415 -0.07 -12.62 -2.00
C MET A 415 0.54 -13.55 -0.93
N PRO A 416 1.37 -14.54 -1.29
CA PRO A 416 1.96 -15.43 -0.28
C PRO A 416 2.86 -14.68 0.70
N LEU A 417 3.65 -13.78 0.13
CA LEU A 417 4.43 -12.77 0.84
C LEU A 417 4.04 -11.41 0.26
N VAL A 418 3.95 -10.39 1.12
CA VAL A 418 3.79 -9.02 0.65
C VAL A 418 4.99 -8.63 -0.24
N VAL A 419 4.72 -7.93 -1.34
CA VAL A 419 5.76 -7.50 -2.29
C VAL A 419 6.60 -6.36 -1.69
N SER A 420 7.87 -6.27 -2.05
CA SER A 420 8.77 -5.21 -1.57
C SER A 420 8.50 -3.87 -2.27
N GLY A 421 7.49 -3.15 -1.76
CA GLY A 421 7.09 -1.83 -2.23
C GLY A 421 5.59 -1.55 -2.01
N ASN A 422 5.10 -0.41 -2.49
CA ASN A 422 3.68 -0.09 -2.37
C ASN A 422 2.80 -1.07 -3.18
N THR A 423 1.74 -1.60 -2.55
CA THR A 423 0.99 -2.76 -3.09
C THR A 423 -0.03 -2.43 -4.19
N ASN A 424 -0.22 -1.16 -4.55
CA ASN A 424 -1.20 -0.74 -5.56
C ASN A 424 -0.91 -1.37 -6.95
N ALA A 425 0.33 -1.26 -7.44
CA ALA A 425 0.70 -1.82 -8.74
C ALA A 425 0.57 -3.35 -8.76
N ALA A 426 0.96 -4.03 -7.68
CA ALA A 426 0.83 -5.47 -7.55
C ALA A 426 -0.64 -5.92 -7.52
N ALA A 427 -1.52 -5.20 -6.84
CA ALA A 427 -2.96 -5.50 -6.83
C ALA A 427 -3.59 -5.36 -8.23
N ILE A 428 -3.18 -4.34 -9.00
CA ILE A 428 -3.62 -4.15 -10.38
C ILE A 428 -3.12 -5.29 -11.27
N MET A 429 -1.84 -5.67 -11.14
CA MET A 429 -1.27 -6.80 -11.88
C MET A 429 -1.99 -8.12 -11.59
N ILE A 430 -2.32 -8.38 -10.32
CA ILE A 430 -3.15 -9.54 -9.93
C ILE A 430 -4.51 -9.50 -10.64
N GLY A 431 -5.15 -8.33 -10.70
CA GLY A 431 -6.41 -8.15 -11.43
C GLY A 431 -6.31 -8.44 -12.93
N GLU A 432 -5.27 -7.91 -13.58
CA GLU A 432 -5.01 -8.16 -15.01
C GLU A 432 -4.75 -9.65 -15.28
N ARG A 433 -3.87 -10.27 -14.49
CA ARG A 433 -3.55 -11.70 -14.64
C ARG A 433 -4.77 -12.57 -14.40
N ALA A 434 -5.60 -12.24 -13.41
CA ALA A 434 -6.84 -12.94 -13.14
C ALA A 434 -7.84 -12.81 -14.28
N ALA A 435 -7.95 -11.64 -14.91
CA ALA A 435 -8.82 -11.44 -16.05
C ALA A 435 -8.46 -12.38 -17.21
N ASP A 436 -7.17 -12.59 -17.48
CA ASP A 436 -6.71 -13.57 -18.47
C ASP A 436 -7.03 -15.01 -18.07
N LEU A 437 -6.77 -15.40 -16.82
CA LEU A 437 -7.11 -16.74 -16.33
C LEU A 437 -8.61 -17.05 -16.43
N VAL A 438 -9.47 -16.06 -16.15
CA VAL A 438 -10.93 -16.18 -16.30
C VAL A 438 -11.30 -16.30 -17.78
N LYS A 439 -10.71 -15.49 -18.66
CA LYS A 439 -10.95 -15.57 -20.11
C LYS A 439 -10.56 -16.95 -20.66
N GLU A 440 -9.38 -17.46 -20.31
CA GLU A 440 -8.91 -18.81 -20.66
C GLU A 440 -9.89 -19.90 -20.20
N ASP A 441 -10.27 -19.88 -18.92
CA ASP A 441 -11.11 -20.93 -18.32
C ASP A 441 -12.54 -20.96 -18.90
N TRP A 442 -13.02 -19.83 -19.42
CA TRP A 442 -14.35 -19.70 -20.02
C TRP A 442 -14.33 -19.60 -21.56
N GLY A 443 -13.18 -19.89 -22.19
CA GLY A 443 -13.04 -19.93 -23.65
C GLY A 443 -13.26 -18.57 -24.34
N VAL A 444 -12.96 -17.47 -23.67
CA VAL A 444 -13.02 -16.12 -24.23
C VAL A 444 -11.64 -15.77 -24.81
N PRO A 445 -11.52 -15.35 -26.08
CA PRO A 445 -10.25 -14.96 -26.66
C PRO A 445 -9.58 -13.82 -25.89
N VAL A 446 -8.29 -13.98 -25.58
CA VAL A 446 -7.43 -12.90 -25.07
C VAL A 446 -6.79 -12.22 -26.28
N TYR A 447 -7.24 -11.01 -26.62
CA TYR A 447 -6.53 -10.18 -27.58
C TYR A 447 -5.43 -9.44 -26.82
N GLY A 448 -4.17 -9.73 -27.16
CA GLY A 448 -2.99 -9.07 -26.62
C GLY A 448 -2.73 -7.71 -27.25
#